data_AF-A0AAC9FII6-F1
#
_entry.id   AF-A0AAC9FII6-F1
#
_cell.length_a   1.000
_cell.length_b   1.000
_cell.length_c   1.000
_cell.angle_alpha   90.00
_cell.angle_beta   90.00
_cell.angle_gamma   90.00
#
_symmetry.space_group_name_H-M   'P 1'
#
loop_
_entity.id
_entity.type
_entity.pdbx_description
1 polymer ?
#
loop_
_entity_poly.entity_id
_entity_poly.type
_entity_poly.pdbx_seq_one_letter_code
_entity_poly.pdbx_strand_id
1 'polypeptide(L)' 'MAIEDKIATSVDRTKLRIENDEELKNLQQLLFTVFAHTIGHYFRSQKEDSPETIANAKAEFATTLDWIANGALKSKKELG' A
#
# COMPACT_ATOMS: atom_id res chain seq x y z
N MET A 1 7.65 0.07 -22.85
CA MET A 1 6.95 -0.60 -21.73
C MET A 1 6.76 0.42 -20.63
N ALA A 2 5.51 0.66 -20.26
CA ALA A 2 5.20 1.45 -19.08
C ALA A 2 5.70 0.72 -17.83
N ILE A 3 5.91 1.45 -16.72
CA ILE A 3 6.29 0.83 -15.43
C ILE A 3 5.23 -0.18 -14.99
N GLU A 4 3.96 0.12 -15.26
CA GLU A 4 2.79 -0.75 -15.01
C GLU A 4 2.94 -2.13 -15.69
N ASP A 5 3.39 -2.18 -16.95
CA ASP A 5 3.58 -3.43 -17.70
C ASP A 5 4.68 -4.33 -17.10
N LYS A 6 5.74 -3.71 -16.57
CA LYS A 6 6.85 -4.43 -15.93
C LYS A 6 6.44 -5.03 -14.59
N ILE A 7 5.59 -4.34 -13.84
CA ILE A 7 5.05 -4.86 -12.59
C ILE A 7 4.06 -5.99 -12.89
N ALA A 8 3.19 -5.82 -13.89
CA ALA A 8 2.22 -6.85 -14.26
C ALA A 8 2.85 -8.18 -14.68
N THR A 9 4.04 -8.13 -15.30
CA THR A 9 4.79 -9.31 -15.76
C THR A 9 5.69 -9.94 -14.69
N SER A 10 5.94 -9.26 -13.57
CA SER A 10 6.78 -9.76 -12.47
C SER A 10 5.98 -10.31 -11.28
N VAL A 11 4.66 -10.10 -11.26
CA VAL A 11 3.78 -10.58 -10.19
C VAL A 11 3.32 -12.01 -10.46
N ASP A 12 3.69 -12.93 -9.57
CA ASP A 12 3.12 -14.28 -9.53
C ASP A 12 1.72 -14.26 -8.92
N ARG A 13 0.71 -14.34 -9.79
CA ARG A 13 -0.71 -14.24 -9.40
C ARG A 13 -1.26 -15.52 -8.78
N THR A 14 -0.56 -16.66 -8.89
CA THR A 14 -1.06 -17.95 -8.37
C THR A 14 -1.20 -17.98 -6.84
N LYS A 15 -0.60 -17.01 -6.16
CA LYS A 15 -0.63 -16.84 -4.70
C LYS A 15 -1.51 -15.67 -4.24
N LEU A 16 -2.16 -14.97 -5.17
CA LEU A 16 -2.96 -13.78 -4.90
C LEU A 16 -4.43 -14.07 -5.17
N ARG A 17 -5.31 -13.37 -4.45
CA ARG A 17 -6.75 -13.32 -4.74
C ARG A 17 -7.02 -12.27 -5.82
N ILE A 18 -6.36 -12.42 -6.97
CA ILE A 18 -6.45 -11.51 -8.12
C ILE A 18 -6.82 -12.36 -9.32
N GLU A 19 -8.01 -12.11 -9.87
CA GLU A 19 -8.61 -12.94 -10.91
C GLU A 19 -8.32 -12.41 -12.32
N ASN A 20 -7.99 -11.12 -12.45
CA ASN A 20 -7.82 -10.46 -13.74
C ASN A 20 -6.81 -9.29 -13.68
N ASP A 21 -6.51 -8.72 -14.86
CA ASP A 21 -5.57 -7.59 -15.00
C ASP A 21 -6.08 -6.30 -14.36
N GLU A 22 -7.39 -6.10 -14.30
CA GLU A 22 -8.00 -4.90 -13.71
C GLU A 22 -7.81 -4.87 -12.19
N GLU A 23 -8.02 -6.01 -11.52
CA GLU A 23 -7.75 -6.16 -10.09
C GLU A 23 -6.27 -5.95 -9.75
N LEU A 24 -5.37 -6.42 -10.62
CA LEU A 24 -3.94 -6.17 -10.44
C LEU A 24 -3.60 -4.68 -10.57
N LYS A 25 -4.20 -3.99 -11.55
CA LYS A 25 -4.04 -2.54 -11.71
C LYS A 25 -4.61 -1.78 -10.52
N ASN A 26 -5.77 -2.19 -10.00
CA ASN A 26 -6.38 -1.59 -8.81
C ASN A 26 -5.47 -1.74 -7.58
N LEU A 27 -4.86 -2.92 -7.39
CA LEU A 27 -3.89 -3.12 -6.31
C LEU A 27 -2.64 -2.24 -6.49
N GLN A 28 -2.10 -2.15 -7.71
CA GLN A 28 -0.97 -1.27 -8.01
C GLN A 28 -1.30 0.20 -7.71
N GLN A 29 -2.48 0.66 -8.12
CA GLN A 29 -2.95 2.03 -7.89
C GLN A 29 -3.15 2.32 -6.40
N LEU A 30 -3.68 1.36 -5.64
CA LEU A 30 -3.81 1.47 -4.19
C LEU A 30 -2.44 1.62 -3.51
N LEU A 31 -1.49 0.74 -3.84
CA LEU A 31 -0.13 0.81 -3.29
C LEU A 31 0.57 2.12 -3.63
N PHE A 32 0.43 2.59 -4.88
CA PHE A 32 1.00 3.87 -5.31
C PHE A 32 0.36 5.05 -4.58
N THR A 33 -0.96 5.04 -4.39
CA THR A 33 -1.68 6.09 -3.66
C THR A 33 -1.19 6.20 -2.22
N VAL A 34 -1.02 5.06 -1.55
CA VAL A 34 -0.51 5.01 -0.16
C VAL A 34 0.91 5.55 -0.09
N PHE A 35 1.78 5.10 -1.00
CA PHE A 35 3.16 5.59 -1.07
C PHE A 35 3.24 7.12 -1.30
N ALA A 36 2.46 7.63 -2.25
CA ALA A 36 2.38 9.06 -2.53
C ALA A 36 1.85 9.85 -1.33
N HIS A 37 0.85 9.31 -0.63
CA HIS A 37 0.32 9.91 0.60
C HIS A 37 1.40 9.98 1.68
N THR A 38 2.12 8.89 1.97
CA THR A 38 3.20 8.88 2.98
C THR A 38 4.25 9.95 2.70
N ILE A 39 4.70 10.10 1.45
CA ILE A 39 5.64 11.15 1.07
C ILE A 39 5.04 12.54 1.32
N GLY A 40 3.82 12.78 0.84
CA GLY A 40 3.15 14.06 0.97
C GLY A 40 2.90 14.45 2.43
N HIS A 41 2.50 13.48 3.27
CA HIS A 41 2.31 13.66 4.70
C HIS A 41 3.61 14.02 5.40
N TYR A 42 4.66 13.23 5.18
CA TYR A 42 5.96 13.46 5.79
C TYR A 42 6.48 14.87 5.51
N PHE A 43 6.50 15.31 4.25
CA PHE A 43 7.00 16.65 3.89
C PHE A 43 6.05 17.78 4.30
N ARG A 44 4.75 17.52 4.43
CA ARG A 44 3.81 18.48 5.01
C ARG A 44 4.11 18.71 6.50
N SER A 45 4.33 17.64 7.27
CA SER A 45 4.61 17.72 8.71
C SER A 45 5.89 18.50 9.03
N GLN A 46 6.84 18.59 8.10
CA GLN A 46 8.09 19.37 8.28
C GLN A 46 7.86 20.87 8.47
N LYS A 47 6.63 21.36 8.25
CA LYS A 47 6.23 22.75 8.48
C LYS A 47 5.60 23.00 9.85
N GLU A 48 5.41 21.95 10.65
CA GLU A 48 4.77 22.01 11.96
C GLU A 48 5.81 22.16 13.08
N ASP A 49 5.38 22.61 14.26
CA ASP A 49 6.25 22.82 15.42
C ASP A 49 6.86 21.51 15.96
N SER A 50 6.24 20.38 15.64
CA SER A 50 6.71 19.04 15.99
C SER A 50 6.68 18.13 14.75
N PRO A 51 7.70 18.21 13.88
CA PRO A 51 7.71 17.49 12.62
C PRO A 51 7.77 15.98 12.81
N GLU A 52 7.12 15.25 11.91
CA GLU A 52 7.19 13.81 11.87
C GLU A 52 8.63 13.34 11.59
N THR A 53 9.08 12.29 12.27
CA THR A 53 10.38 11.68 11.97
C THR A 53 10.25 10.67 10.83
N ILE A 54 11.33 10.45 10.08
CA ILE A 54 11.38 9.38 9.05
C ILE A 54 11.06 8.00 9.65
N ALA A 55 11.43 7.76 10.92
CA ALA A 55 11.13 6.50 11.59
C ALA A 55 9.62 6.30 11.78
N ASN A 56 8.89 7.35 12.17
CA ASN A 56 7.44 7.32 12.33
C ASN A 56 6.75 7.09 10.97
N ALA A 57 7.17 7.83 9.93
CA ALA A 57 6.60 7.69 8.59
C ALA A 57 6.79 6.27 8.04
N LYS A 58 7.95 5.64 8.29
CA LYS A 58 8.20 4.24 7.94
C LYS A 58 7.28 3.27 8.69
N ALA A 59 7.06 3.49 9.98
CA ALA A 59 6.20 2.66 10.80
C ALA A 59 4.73 2.75 10.38
N GLU A 60 4.25 3.95 10.07
CA GLU A 60 2.88 4.18 9.56
C GLU A 60 2.68 3.56 8.17
N PHE A 61 3.66 3.71 7.28
CA PHE A 61 3.62 3.07 5.96
C PHE A 61 3.58 1.54 6.08
N ALA A 62 4.44 0.94 6.91
CA ALA A 62 4.44 -0.50 7.14
C ALA A 62 3.08 -0.98 7.68
N THR A 63 2.51 -0.25 8.64
CA THR A 63 1.16 -0.54 9.16
C THR A 63 0.12 -0.50 8.05
N THR A 64 0.13 0.53 7.21
CA THR A 64 -0.84 0.65 6.10
C THR A 64 -0.70 -0.50 5.10
N LEU A 65 0.52 -0.93 4.79
CA LEU A 65 0.76 -2.09 3.94
C LEU A 65 0.24 -3.40 4.56
N ASP A 66 0.40 -3.59 5.86
CA ASP A 66 -0.14 -4.74 6.57
C ASP A 66 -1.68 -4.79 6.50
N TRP A 67 -2.33 -3.63 6.61
CA TRP A 67 -3.78 -3.50 6.42
C TRP A 67 -4.22 -3.82 4.99
N ILE A 68 -3.43 -3.47 3.98
CA ILE A 68 -3.72 -3.84 2.57
C ILE A 68 -3.56 -5.34 2.35
N ALA A 69 -2.49 -5.93 2.90
CA ALA A 69 -2.19 -7.36 2.72
C ALA A 69 -3.20 -8.27 3.42
N ASN A 70 -3.68 -7.88 4.61
CA ASN A 70 -4.57 -8.69 5.44
C ASN A 70 -6.05 -8.26 5.35
N GLY A 71 -6.33 -7.11 4.73
CA GLY A 71 -7.59 -6.39 4.87
C GLY A 71 -7.75 -5.78 6.27
N ALA A 72 -8.77 -4.93 6.45
CA ALA A 72 -9.14 -4.33 7.74
C ALA A 72 -9.73 -5.30 8.77
N LEU A 73 -9.67 -6.61 8.52
CA LEU A 73 -10.39 -7.63 9.29
C LEU A 73 -9.53 -8.13 10.45
N LYS A 74 -10.09 -8.13 11.68
CA LYS A 74 -9.43 -8.66 12.89
C LYS A 74 -9.17 -10.16 12.85
N SER A 75 -9.91 -10.92 12.04
CA SER A 75 -9.55 -12.26 11.56
C SER A 75 -10.61 -12.72 10.55
N LYS A 76 -10.26 -13.63 9.63
CA LYS A 76 -11.26 -14.41 8.86
C LYS A 76 -12.13 -15.32 9.74
N LYS A 77 -11.86 -15.40 11.04
CA LYS A 77 -12.54 -16.27 12.00
C LYS A 77 -13.76 -15.62 12.66
N GLU A 78 -13.99 -14.33 12.43
CA GLU A 78 -15.16 -13.58 12.94
C GLU A 78 -16.23 -13.32 11.87
N LEU A 79 -16.03 -13.79 10.63
CA LEU A 79 -17.09 -13.90 9.64
C LEU A 79 -17.57 -15.34 9.65
N GLY A 80 -18.41 -15.64 10.65
CA GLY A 80 -19.14 -16.90 10.75
C GLY A 80 -20.13 -17.09 9.60
#